data_AF-A0A2V9B7X5-F1
#
_entry.id   AF-A0A2V9B7X5-F1
#
_cell.length_a   1.000
_cell.length_b   1.000
_cell.length_c   1.000
_cell.angle_alpha   90.00
_cell.angle_beta   90.00
_cell.angle_gamma   90.00
#
_symmetry.space_group_name_H-M   'P 1'
#
loop_
_entity.id
_entity.type
_entity.pdbx_description
1 polymer ?
#
loop_
_entity_poly.entity_id
_entity_poly.type
_entity_poly.pdbx_seq_one_letter_code
_entity_poly.pdbx_strand_id
1 'polypeptide(L)'
;MKMEKAHRRYQPLPRFPAVERDFSVLLGDGTRFADVARVIQSLGIGEISSIDATDLYRGKNVPAGKYSLLVRVLFQSREGTFTDAQLSDFSKKIVAALEKRLGAQLRAG
;
A
#
# COMPACT_ATOMS: atom_id res chain seq x y z
N MET A 1 26.25 6.60 31.00
CA MET A 1 25.23 5.90 30.17
C MET A 1 25.73 5.87 28.73
N LYS A 2 26.12 4.70 28.20
CA LYS A 2 26.68 4.54 26.85
C LYS A 2 25.52 4.55 25.84
N MET A 3 25.54 5.45 24.86
CA MET A 3 24.61 5.44 23.73
C MET A 3 25.10 4.41 22.71
N GLU A 4 24.28 3.41 22.44
CA GLU A 4 24.53 2.36 21.46
C GLU A 4 24.47 2.96 20.05
N LYS A 5 25.54 2.79 19.27
CA LYS A 5 25.62 3.27 17.88
C LYS A 5 24.64 2.45 17.03
N ALA A 6 23.54 3.08 16.61
CA ALA A 6 22.68 2.52 15.57
C ALA A 6 23.52 2.26 14.32
N HIS A 7 23.76 0.99 14.00
CA HIS A 7 24.41 0.57 12.77
C HIS A 7 23.48 0.94 11.62
N ARG A 8 23.65 2.13 11.04
CA ARG A 8 23.02 2.48 9.76
C ARG A 8 23.62 1.54 8.72
N ARG A 9 22.91 0.45 8.42
CA ARG A 9 23.24 -0.41 7.29
C ARG A 9 23.17 0.48 6.04
N TYR A 10 24.30 0.60 5.35
CA TYR A 10 24.36 1.27 4.06
C TYR A 10 23.36 0.58 3.12
N GLN A 11 22.33 1.31 2.72
CA GLN A 11 21.49 0.91 1.60
C GLN A 11 21.98 1.67 0.38
N PRO A 12 22.37 0.99 -0.72
CA PRO A 12 22.74 1.67 -1.94
C PRO A 12 21.58 2.54 -2.41
N LEU A 13 21.93 3.73 -2.91
CA LEU A 13 20.93 4.66 -3.47
C LEU A 13 20.12 3.95 -4.55
N PRO A 14 18.78 4.13 -4.58
CA PRO A 14 17.96 3.58 -5.64
C PRO A 14 18.45 4.05 -7.00
N ARG A 15 18.75 3.11 -7.90
CA ARG A 15 19.21 3.40 -9.27
C ARG A 15 18.05 3.70 -10.23
N PHE A 16 16.85 3.25 -9.88
CA PHE A 16 15.63 3.40 -10.68
C PHE A 16 14.61 4.25 -9.92
N PRO A 17 13.76 5.03 -10.61
CA PRO A 17 12.73 5.81 -9.93
C PRO A 17 11.71 4.90 -9.23
N ALA A 18 11.20 5.36 -8.10
CA ALA A 18 10.05 4.74 -7.46
C ALA A 18 8.80 4.97 -8.32
N VAL A 19 7.87 4.02 -8.27
CA VAL A 19 6.55 4.13 -8.89
C VAL A 19 5.49 4.12 -7.79
N GLU A 20 4.63 5.13 -7.79
CA GLU A 20 3.51 5.23 -6.86
C GLU A 20 2.23 4.64 -7.49
N ARG A 21 1.45 3.93 -6.68
CA ARG A 21 0.08 3.54 -7.00
C ARG A 21 -0.82 3.82 -5.81
N ASP A 22 -1.91 4.54 -6.09
CA ASP A 22 -2.94 4.84 -5.11
C ASP A 22 -4.14 3.92 -5.31
N PHE A 23 -4.62 3.33 -4.22
CA PHE A 23 -5.79 2.47 -4.18
C PHE A 23 -6.87 3.13 -3.32
N SER A 24 -7.96 3.56 -3.96
CA SER A 24 -9.13 4.09 -3.25
C SER A 24 -10.04 2.94 -2.86
N VAL A 25 -10.12 2.64 -1.56
CA VAL A 25 -10.88 1.49 -1.05
C VAL A 25 -11.97 1.93 -0.08
N LEU A 26 -13.15 1.31 -0.18
CA LEU A 26 -14.18 1.39 0.85
C LEU A 26 -13.95 0.30 1.89
N LEU A 27 -13.90 0.70 3.16
CA LEU A 27 -13.65 -0.17 4.30
C LEU A 27 -14.76 0.01 5.33
N GLY A 28 -15.08 -1.03 6.09
CA GLY A 28 -15.97 -0.91 7.25
C GLY A 28 -15.30 -0.12 8.38
N ASP A 29 -16.07 0.61 9.18
CA ASP A 29 -15.54 1.51 10.23
C ASP A 29 -14.64 0.83 11.28
N GLY A 30 -14.75 -0.49 11.46
CA GLY A 30 -13.88 -1.27 12.35
C GLY A 30 -12.53 -1.66 11.77
N THR A 31 -12.33 -1.53 10.45
CA THR A 31 -11.07 -1.89 9.80
C THR A 31 -10.05 -0.78 10.03
N ARG A 32 -8.87 -1.11 10.57
CA ARG A 32 -7.79 -0.14 10.79
C ARG A 32 -6.81 -0.16 9.62
N PHE A 33 -6.17 0.97 9.36
CA PHE A 33 -5.08 1.03 8.37
C PHE A 33 -3.97 0.02 8.64
N ALA A 34 -3.64 -0.25 9.91
CA ALA A 34 -2.64 -1.28 10.26
C ALA A 34 -3.00 -2.68 9.73
N ASP A 35 -4.30 -3.00 9.66
CA ASP A 35 -4.77 -4.28 9.12
C ASP A 35 -4.68 -4.30 7.59
N VAL A 36 -4.95 -3.16 6.93
CA VAL A 36 -4.72 -2.95 5.48
C VAL A 36 -3.24 -3.14 5.13
N ALA A 37 -2.35 -2.42 5.83
CA ALA A 37 -0.90 -2.52 5.61
C ALA A 37 -0.39 -3.94 5.83
N ARG A 38 -0.87 -4.64 6.87
CA ARG A 38 -0.49 -6.04 7.13
C ARG A 38 -0.93 -6.97 6.00
N VAL A 39 -2.12 -6.78 5.44
CA VAL A 39 -2.59 -7.58 4.29
C VAL A 39 -1.69 -7.36 3.09
N ILE A 40 -1.37 -6.11 2.75
CA ILE A 40 -0.49 -5.78 1.62
C ILE A 40 0.92 -6.36 1.84
N GLN A 41 1.51 -6.18 3.02
CA GLN A 41 2.82 -6.73 3.36
C GLN A 41 2.87 -8.26 3.27
N SER A 42 1.78 -8.94 3.67
CA SER A 42 1.72 -10.40 3.63
C SER A 42 1.71 -11.01 2.22
N LEU A 43 1.61 -10.19 1.17
CA LEU A 43 1.74 -10.63 -0.22
C LEU A 43 3.18 -10.96 -0.60
N GLY A 44 4.16 -10.51 0.18
CA GLY A 44 5.58 -10.79 -0.08
C GLY A 44 6.12 -10.14 -1.35
N ILE A 45 5.52 -9.03 -1.81
CA ILE A 45 6.02 -8.25 -2.94
C ILE A 45 7.24 -7.48 -2.45
N GLY A 46 8.44 -7.97 -2.80
CA GLY A 46 9.72 -7.43 -2.32
C GLY A 46 10.03 -6.01 -2.83
N GLU A 47 9.32 -5.60 -3.87
CA GLU A 47 9.40 -4.28 -4.49
C GLU A 47 8.65 -3.20 -3.70
N ILE A 48 7.77 -3.56 -2.76
CA ILE A 48 7.07 -2.56 -1.94
C ILE A 48 8.05 -1.95 -0.95
N SER A 49 8.26 -0.63 -1.06
CA SER A 49 9.13 0.14 -0.17
C SER A 49 8.35 0.91 0.91
N SER A 50 7.13 1.37 0.62
CA SER A 50 6.24 1.98 1.62
C SER A 50 4.76 1.70 1.32
N ILE A 51 3.94 1.80 2.37
CA ILE A 51 2.49 1.72 2.33
C ILE A 51 1.97 2.79 3.26
N ASP A 52 1.19 3.73 2.74
CA ASP A 52 0.77 4.93 3.46
C ASP A 52 -0.73 5.17 3.27
N ALA A 53 -1.39 5.67 4.32
CA ALA A 53 -2.74 6.21 4.24
C ALA A 53 -2.63 7.70 3.91
N THR A 54 -3.10 8.11 2.73
CA THR A 54 -2.92 9.49 2.24
C THR A 54 -4.15 10.36 2.39
N ASP A 55 -5.34 9.77 2.29
CA ASP A 55 -6.61 10.48 2.49
C ASP A 55 -7.66 9.55 3.13
N LEU A 56 -8.44 10.10 4.06
CA LEU A 56 -9.57 9.43 4.67
C LEU A 56 -10.81 10.29 4.45
N TYR A 57 -11.81 9.72 3.77
CA TYR A 57 -13.05 10.42 3.44
C TYR A 57 -14.28 9.72 4.02
N ARG A 58 -15.08 10.50 4.73
CA ARG A 58 -16.45 10.17 5.15
C ARG A 58 -17.37 11.28 4.65
N GLY A 59 -18.31 10.95 3.79
CA GLY A 59 -19.22 11.95 3.24
C GLY A 59 -20.31 11.34 2.40
N LYS A 60 -21.04 12.18 1.66
CA LYS A 60 -22.33 11.84 1.03
C LYS A 60 -22.26 10.61 0.09
N ASN A 61 -21.11 10.37 -0.54
CA ASN A 61 -20.91 9.27 -1.48
C ASN A 61 -20.28 8.01 -0.84
N VAL A 62 -20.31 7.91 0.49
CA VAL A 62 -19.82 6.75 1.24
C VAL A 62 -21.00 6.14 2.01
N PRO A 63 -21.28 4.82 1.84
CA PRO A 63 -22.35 4.16 2.59
C PRO A 63 -22.15 4.24 4.10
N ALA A 64 -23.26 4.24 4.86
CA ALA A 64 -23.21 4.22 6.32
C ALA A 64 -22.42 3.00 6.84
N GLY A 65 -21.65 3.20 7.91
CA GLY A 65 -20.78 2.16 8.49
C GLY A 65 -19.50 1.89 7.69
N LYS A 66 -19.21 2.71 6.67
CA LYS A 66 -17.99 2.65 5.87
C LYS A 66 -17.26 3.99 5.83
N TYR A 67 -15.98 3.92 5.46
CA TYR A 67 -15.17 5.06 5.07
C TYR A 67 -14.37 4.73 3.80
N SER A 68 -14.00 5.77 3.05
CA SER A 68 -13.09 5.65 1.92
C SER A 68 -11.68 5.96 2.39
N LEU A 69 -10.72 5.14 2.02
CA LEU A 69 -9.30 5.37 2.31
C LEU A 69 -8.50 5.33 1.02
N LEU A 70 -7.67 6.34 0.80
CA LEU A 70 -6.64 6.32 -0.23
C LEU A 70 -5.38 5.70 0.35
N VAL A 71 -5.00 4.54 -0.19
CA VAL A 71 -3.80 3.81 0.22
C VAL A 71 -2.76 3.96 -0.87
N ARG A 72 -1.65 4.63 -0.56
CA ARG A 72 -0.51 4.76 -1.45
C ARG A 72 0.47 3.62 -1.22
N VAL A 73 0.91 3.00 -2.29
CA VAL A 73 1.99 2.01 -2.27
C VAL A 73 3.11 2.51 -3.17
N LEU A 74 4.32 2.63 -2.61
CA LEU A 74 5.53 2.88 -3.37
C LEU A 74 6.18 1.55 -3.75
N PHE A 75 6.43 1.39 -5.05
CA PHE A 75 7.24 0.30 -5.59
C PHE A 75 8.62 0.83 -5.95
N GLN A 76 9.66 0.16 -5.48
CA GLN A 76 11.04 0.49 -5.74
C GLN A 76 11.78 -0.73 -6.29
N SER A 77 12.16 -0.65 -7.56
CA SER A 77 12.98 -1.69 -8.18
C SER A 77 14.46 -1.52 -7.86
N ARG A 78 15.18 -2.65 -7.79
CA ARG A 78 16.64 -2.71 -7.72
C ARG A 78 17.29 -3.09 -9.05
N GLU A 79 16.50 -3.61 -9.99
CA GLU A 79 17.01 -4.33 -11.18
C GLU A 79 16.64 -3.64 -12.50
N GLY A 80 15.58 -2.83 -12.53
CA GLY A 80 15.12 -2.16 -13.75
C GLY A 80 13.81 -1.39 -13.56
N THR A 81 13.40 -0.59 -14.54
CA THR A 81 12.08 0.05 -14.53
C THR A 81 10.97 -1.01 -14.59
N PHE A 82 9.88 -0.80 -13.85
CA PHE A 82 8.73 -1.69 -13.95
C PHE A 82 8.04 -1.56 -15.31
N THR A 83 7.63 -2.70 -15.86
CA THR A 83 6.69 -2.74 -16.97
C THR A 83 5.26 -2.52 -16.46
N ASP A 84 4.38 -2.06 -17.35
CA ASP A 84 2.95 -1.91 -17.02
C ASP A 84 2.30 -3.22 -16.60
N ALA A 85 2.72 -4.34 -17.20
CA ALA A 85 2.23 -5.67 -16.84
C ALA A 85 2.58 -6.03 -15.39
N GLN A 86 3.83 -5.79 -14.97
CA GLN A 86 4.27 -6.03 -13.59
C GLN A 86 3.48 -5.18 -12.59
N LEU A 87 3.31 -3.88 -12.87
CA LEU A 87 2.55 -2.97 -12.00
C LEU A 87 1.07 -3.37 -11.93
N SER A 88 0.49 -3.81 -13.05
CA SER A 88 -0.88 -4.32 -13.11
C SER A 88 -1.03 -5.57 -12.25
N ASP A 89 -0.08 -6.50 -12.32
CA ASP A 89 -0.11 -7.73 -11.52
C ASP A 89 0.04 -7.47 -10.03
N PHE A 90 0.93 -6.56 -9.62
CA PHE A 90 1.03 -6.12 -8.23
C PHE A 90 -0.28 -5.50 -7.74
N SER A 91 -0.86 -4.61 -8.56
CA SER A 91 -2.11 -3.92 -8.23
C SER A 91 -3.27 -4.91 -8.06
N LYS A 92 -3.41 -5.87 -8.98
CA LYS A 92 -4.44 -6.93 -8.91
C LYS A 92 -4.28 -7.79 -7.66
N LYS A 93 -3.06 -8.20 -7.32
CA LYS A 93 -2.78 -8.98 -6.10
C LYS A 93 -3.17 -8.21 -4.83
N ILE A 94 -2.86 -6.92 -4.77
CA ILE A 94 -3.21 -6.03 -3.66
C ILE A 94 -4.73 -5.93 -3.52
N VAL A 95 -5.43 -5.57 -4.58
CA VAL A 95 -6.89 -5.40 -4.58
C VAL A 95 -7.57 -6.71 -4.16
N ALA A 96 -7.24 -7.83 -4.80
CA ALA A 96 -7.85 -9.13 -4.49
C ALA A 96 -7.63 -9.55 -3.03
N ALA A 97 -6.47 -9.24 -2.44
CA ALA A 97 -6.19 -9.56 -1.05
C ALA A 97 -6.96 -8.67 -0.06
N LEU A 98 -7.10 -7.38 -0.36
CA LEU A 98 -7.90 -6.46 0.45
C LEU A 98 -9.39 -6.82 0.39
N GLU A 99 -9.91 -7.14 -0.79
CA GLU A 99 -11.27 -7.64 -0.98
C GLU A 99 -11.50 -8.93 -0.19
N LYS A 100 -10.63 -9.93 -0.37
CA LYS A 100 -10.79 -11.25 0.26
C LYS A 100 -10.68 -11.21 1.78
N ARG A 101 -9.75 -10.41 2.33
CA ARG A 101 -9.40 -10.48 3.77
C ARG A 101 -10.09 -9.42 4.61
N LEU A 102 -10.41 -8.27 4.03
CA LEU A 102 -10.99 -7.13 4.76
C LEU A 102 -12.38 -6.74 4.26
N GLY A 103 -12.90 -7.43 3.22
CA GLY A 103 -14.15 -7.04 2.58
C GLY A 103 -14.06 -5.65 1.94
N ALA A 104 -12.84 -5.21 1.59
CA ALA A 104 -12.64 -3.94 0.92
C ALA A 104 -13.33 -3.92 -0.44
N GLN A 105 -13.72 -2.75 -0.93
CA GLN A 105 -14.22 -2.59 -2.30
C GLN A 105 -13.41 -1.51 -2.99
N LEU A 106 -12.81 -1.84 -4.13
CA LEU A 106 -12.11 -0.84 -4.94
C LEU A 106 -13.12 0.15 -5.52
N ARG A 107 -12.81 1.44 -5.43
CA ARG A 107 -13.57 2.48 -6.10
C ARG A 107 -12.95 2.71 -7.47
N ALA A 108 -13.76 2.66 -8.52
CA ALA A 108 -13.41 3.35 -9.75
C ALA A 108 -13.41 4.86 -9.43
N GLY A 109 -12.26 5.50 -9.60
CA GLY A 109 -12.13 6.95 -9.55
C GLY A 109 -12.81 7.59 -10.76
#